data_AF-A0A9C9NYJ8-F1
#
_entry.id   AF-A0A9C9NYJ8-F1
#
_cell.length_a   1.000
_cell.length_b   1.000
_cell.length_c   1.000
_cell.angle_alpha   90.00
_cell.angle_beta   90.00
_cell.angle_gamma   90.00
#
_symmetry.space_group_name_H-M   'P 1'
#
loop_
_entity.id
_entity.type
_entity.pdbx_description
1 polymer ?
#
loop_
_entity_poly.entity_id
_entity_poly.type
_entity_poly.pdbx_seq_one_letter_code
_entity_poly.pdbx_strand_id
1 'polypeptide(L)'
;MNVPLLVPMELFEAVQRKLNTNAELSRRNTKREYLLSGLLYCSQCSGRMGGHAIHDVPYYRCYRKDDPDRVPFNTDGKPQPCSCPEVKAEVVESVVWDTICQLIRDPDFLIQELHKCNADNSQTNRKSWNANYIFVRPG
;
A
#
# COMPACT_ATOMS: atom_id res chain seq x y z
N MET A 1 -41.79 1.18 10.93
CA MET A 1 -40.87 1.34 12.08
C MET A 1 -39.67 2.14 11.58
N ASN A 2 -39.51 3.37 12.07
CA ASN A 2 -38.37 4.23 11.74
C ASN A 2 -37.39 4.16 12.91
N VAL A 3 -36.20 3.62 12.70
CA VAL A 3 -35.15 3.57 13.73
C VAL A 3 -34.38 4.90 13.66
N PRO A 4 -34.35 5.69 14.74
CA PRO A 4 -33.62 6.95 14.74
C PRO A 4 -32.10 6.69 14.66
N LEU A 5 -31.40 7.52 13.87
CA LEU A 5 -29.95 7.50 13.83
C LEU A 5 -29.37 7.87 15.20
N LEU A 6 -28.55 6.97 15.76
CA LEU A 6 -27.86 7.18 17.04
C LEU A 6 -26.66 8.12 16.92
N VAL A 7 -26.10 8.24 15.71
CA VAL A 7 -24.94 9.07 15.39
C VAL A 7 -25.14 9.76 14.04
N PRO A 8 -24.53 10.93 13.80
CA PRO A 8 -24.52 11.56 12.48
C PRO A 8 -23.91 10.63 11.42
N MET A 9 -24.45 10.66 10.20
CA MET A 9 -23.97 9.83 9.10
C MET A 9 -22.50 10.08 8.76
N GLU A 10 -22.09 11.36 8.78
CA GLU A 10 -20.69 11.76 8.53
C GLU A 10 -19.71 11.14 9.52
N LEU A 11 -20.09 11.07 10.81
CA LEU A 11 -19.29 10.43 11.84
C LEU A 11 -19.21 8.92 11.61
N PHE A 12 -20.33 8.29 11.26
CA PHE A 12 -20.37 6.88 10.93
C PHE A 12 -19.43 6.56 9.75
N GLU A 13 -19.51 7.33 8.66
CA GLU A 13 -18.66 7.15 7.48
C GLU A 13 -17.18 7.38 7.79
N ALA A 14 -16.84 8.38 8.60
CA ALA A 14 -15.47 8.64 9.03
C ALA A 14 -14.91 7.45 9.83
N VAL A 15 -15.70 6.88 10.75
CA VAL A 15 -15.32 5.69 11.52
C VAL A 15 -15.15 4.48 10.61
N GLN A 16 -16.06 4.24 9.66
CA GLN A 16 -15.94 3.12 8.70
C GLN A 16 -14.65 3.22 7.87
N ARG A 17 -14.31 4.42 7.38
CA ARG A 17 -13.03 4.64 6.68
C ARG A 17 -11.84 4.32 7.57
N LYS A 18 -11.83 4.78 8.82
CA LYS A 18 -10.73 4.52 9.75
C LYS A 18 -10.59 3.04 10.09
N LEU A 19 -11.71 2.33 10.30
CA LEU A 19 -11.70 0.88 10.54
C LEU A 19 -11.12 0.12 9.35
N ASN A 20 -11.49 0.50 8.13
CA ASN A 20 -10.91 -0.08 6.92
C ASN A 20 -9.40 0.14 6.85
N THR A 21 -8.92 1.38 7.01
CA THR A 21 -7.49 1.69 7.05
C THR A 21 -6.76 0.92 8.15
N ASN A 22 -7.34 0.83 9.35
CA ASN A 22 -6.73 0.09 10.46
C ASN A 22 -6.66 -1.41 10.18
N ALA A 23 -7.70 -2.00 9.57
CA ALA A 23 -7.70 -3.41 9.18
C ALA A 23 -6.64 -3.71 8.10
N GLU A 24 -6.40 -2.75 7.21
CA GLU A 24 -5.38 -2.82 6.16
C GLU A 24 -3.96 -2.72 6.72
N LEU A 25 -3.72 -1.82 7.66
CA LEU A 25 -2.40 -1.54 8.25
C LEU A 25 -2.09 -2.37 9.51
N SER A 26 -3.03 -3.20 9.98
CA SER A 26 -2.85 -4.00 11.21
C SER A 26 -1.71 -5.00 11.10
N ARG A 27 -0.86 -5.04 12.13
CA ARG A 27 0.36 -5.89 12.25
C ARG A 27 0.10 -7.40 12.26
N ARG A 28 -1.15 -7.85 12.40
CA ARG A 28 -1.61 -9.26 12.47
C ARG A 28 -0.48 -10.30 12.66
N ASN A 29 -0.06 -10.50 13.91
CA ASN A 29 0.93 -11.51 14.35
C ASN A 29 2.36 -11.42 13.75
N THR A 30 2.72 -10.32 13.08
CA THR A 30 4.05 -10.16 12.47
C THR A 30 5.10 -9.88 13.55
N LYS A 31 6.09 -10.77 13.68
CA LYS A 31 7.21 -10.66 14.64
C LYS A 31 8.28 -9.65 14.22
N ARG A 32 8.37 -9.34 12.93
CA ARG A 32 9.31 -8.38 12.33
C ARG A 32 8.57 -7.08 11.97
N GLU A 33 9.26 -5.96 12.05
CA GLU A 33 8.73 -4.68 11.58
C GLU A 33 9.15 -4.46 10.13
N TYR A 34 8.15 -4.21 9.28
CA TYR A 34 8.32 -3.92 7.86
C TYR A 34 7.68 -2.56 7.61
N LEU A 35 8.49 -1.53 7.39
CA LEU A 35 8.08 -0.12 7.43
C LEU A 35 7.00 0.22 6.41
N LEU A 36 6.98 -0.49 5.28
CA LEU A 36 6.11 -0.22 4.13
C LEU A 36 4.97 -1.25 4.02
N SER A 37 4.76 -2.09 5.03
CA SER A 37 3.64 -3.04 5.04
C SER A 37 2.30 -2.30 4.96
N GLY A 38 1.46 -2.72 4.02
CA GLY A 38 0.17 -2.08 3.76
C GLY A 38 0.25 -0.83 2.87
N LEU A 39 1.44 -0.33 2.56
CA LEU A 39 1.66 0.82 1.67
C LEU A 39 2.10 0.40 0.26
N LEU A 40 2.75 -0.77 0.13
CA LEU A 40 3.29 -1.25 -1.13
C LEU A 40 2.27 -2.01 -2.00
N TYR A 41 2.31 -1.71 -3.29
CA TYR A 41 1.54 -2.33 -4.36
C TYR A 41 2.46 -2.75 -5.50
N CYS A 42 2.15 -3.91 -6.08
CA CYS A 42 2.87 -4.42 -7.23
C CYS A 42 2.48 -3.63 -8.49
N SER A 43 3.46 -3.12 -9.21
CA SER A 43 3.27 -2.44 -10.51
C SER A 43 2.59 -3.31 -11.58
N GLN A 44 2.87 -4.61 -11.58
CA GLN A 44 2.44 -5.54 -12.63
C GLN A 44 0.97 -5.93 -12.47
N CYS A 45 0.56 -6.27 -11.25
CA CYS A 45 -0.79 -6.79 -10.98
C CYS A 45 -1.65 -5.88 -10.10
N SER A 46 -1.12 -4.74 -9.68
CA SER A 46 -1.77 -3.81 -8.73
C SER A 46 -2.19 -4.47 -7.40
N GLY A 47 -1.66 -5.66 -7.10
CA GLY A 47 -1.91 -6.38 -5.87
C GLY A 47 -1.08 -5.83 -4.72
N ARG A 48 -1.57 -5.95 -3.48
CA ARG A 48 -0.80 -5.59 -2.29
C ARG A 48 0.47 -6.42 -2.15
N MET A 49 1.49 -5.79 -1.61
CA MET A 49 2.73 -6.45 -1.20
C MET A 49 2.84 -6.47 0.32
N GLY A 50 3.46 -7.53 0.84
CA GLY A 50 3.67 -7.74 2.26
C GLY A 50 5.10 -8.15 2.57
N GLY A 51 5.52 -7.89 3.81
CA GLY A 51 6.81 -8.32 4.32
C GLY A 51 6.88 -9.83 4.52
N HIS A 52 8.01 -10.43 4.16
CA HIS A 52 8.37 -11.82 4.40
C HIS A 52 9.89 -11.93 4.58
N ALA A 53 10.40 -13.02 5.16
CA ALA A 53 11.84 -13.21 5.33
C ALA A 53 12.32 -14.53 4.72
N ILE A 54 13.39 -14.48 3.94
CA ILE A 54 14.07 -15.66 3.39
C ILE A 54 15.43 -15.76 4.07
N HIS A 55 15.69 -16.87 4.77
CA HIS A 55 16.93 -17.07 5.53
C HIS A 55 17.28 -15.86 6.42
N ASP A 56 16.27 -15.38 7.18
CA ASP A 56 16.33 -14.19 8.05
C ASP A 56 16.57 -12.84 7.37
N VAL A 57 16.72 -12.81 6.04
CA VAL A 57 16.81 -11.57 5.27
C VAL A 57 15.39 -11.08 4.93
N PRO A 58 15.02 -9.82 5.24
CA PRO A 58 13.69 -9.28 4.98
C PRO A 58 13.48 -8.87 3.52
N TYR A 59 12.30 -9.20 2.97
CA TYR A 59 11.85 -8.90 1.62
C TYR A 59 10.39 -8.45 1.61
N TYR A 60 10.00 -7.74 0.55
CA TYR A 60 8.62 -7.51 0.17
C TYR A 60 8.24 -8.42 -0.99
N ARG A 61 7.10 -9.11 -0.85
CA ARG A 61 6.54 -10.02 -1.84
C ARG A 61 5.12 -9.61 -2.21
N CYS A 62 4.76 -9.76 -3.48
CA CYS A 62 3.37 -9.63 -3.91
C CYS A 62 2.53 -10.81 -3.40
N TYR A 63 1.40 -10.53 -2.74
CA TYR A 63 0.52 -11.61 -2.24
C TYR A 63 -0.02 -12.50 -3.36
N ARG A 64 -0.26 -11.96 -4.56
CA ARG A 64 -0.75 -12.74 -5.72
C ARG A 64 0.30 -13.71 -6.31
N LYS A 65 1.49 -13.82 -5.70
CA LYS A 65 2.55 -14.73 -6.16
C LYS A 65 2.36 -16.14 -5.61
N ASP A 66 2.17 -16.26 -4.29
CA ASP A 66 2.18 -17.56 -3.60
C ASP A 66 1.00 -17.76 -2.65
N ASP A 67 0.11 -16.77 -2.47
CA ASP A 67 -1.10 -16.93 -1.67
C ASP A 67 -2.21 -17.51 -2.57
N PRO A 68 -2.55 -18.81 -2.43
CA PRO A 68 -3.51 -19.48 -3.31
C PRO A 68 -4.90 -18.85 -3.28
N ASP A 69 -5.28 -18.20 -2.18
CA ASP A 69 -6.58 -17.50 -2.05
C ASP A 69 -6.60 -16.17 -2.82
N ARG A 70 -5.44 -15.67 -3.26
CA ARG A 70 -5.29 -14.37 -3.91
C ARG A 70 -4.74 -14.46 -5.34
N VAL A 71 -4.27 -15.63 -5.75
CA VAL A 71 -3.82 -15.86 -7.13
C VAL A 71 -5.04 -15.85 -8.06
N PRO A 72 -5.09 -14.96 -9.08
CA PRO A 72 -6.17 -14.96 -10.05
C PRO A 72 -6.09 -16.21 -10.94
N PHE A 73 -7.22 -16.68 -11.45
CA PHE A 73 -7.27 -17.74 -12.43
C PHE A 73 -7.26 -17.17 -13.85
N ASN A 74 -6.57 -17.86 -14.77
CA ASN A 74 -6.63 -17.54 -16.19
C ASN A 74 -7.94 -18.07 -16.83
N THR A 75 -8.12 -17.84 -18.13
CA THR A 75 -9.28 -18.32 -18.89
C THR A 75 -9.46 -19.83 -18.88
N ASP A 76 -8.38 -20.59 -18.68
CA ASP A 76 -8.38 -22.05 -18.62
C ASP A 76 -8.66 -22.59 -17.21
N GLY A 77 -8.97 -21.71 -16.24
CA GLY A 77 -9.20 -22.08 -14.85
C GLY A 77 -7.94 -22.47 -14.08
N LYS A 78 -6.75 -22.13 -14.59
CA LYS A 78 -5.45 -22.38 -13.91
C LYS A 78 -5.00 -21.16 -13.12
N PRO A 79 -4.36 -21.35 -11.95
CA PRO A 79 -3.81 -20.24 -11.17
C PRO A 79 -2.72 -19.52 -11.97
N GLN A 80 -2.82 -18.20 -12.08
CA GLN A 80 -1.87 -17.32 -12.76
C GLN A 80 -1.18 -16.42 -11.73
N PRO A 81 -0.08 -16.90 -11.10
CA PRO A 81 0.63 -16.13 -10.10
C PRO A 81 1.31 -14.90 -10.69
N CYS A 82 1.47 -13.86 -9.88
CA CYS A 82 2.21 -12.67 -10.27
C CYS A 82 3.71 -12.98 -10.42
N SER A 83 4.30 -12.58 -11.55
CA SER A 83 5.73 -12.78 -11.84
C SER A 83 6.66 -11.70 -11.24
N CYS A 84 6.13 -10.79 -10.43
CA CYS A 84 6.91 -9.73 -9.80
C CYS A 84 8.03 -10.31 -8.92
N PRO A 85 9.27 -9.82 -9.05
CA PRO A 85 10.36 -10.23 -8.18
C PRO A 85 10.10 -9.78 -6.74
N GLU A 86 10.72 -10.50 -5.82
CA GLU A 86 10.77 -10.08 -4.41
C GLU A 86 11.86 -9.03 -4.25
N VAL A 87 11.54 -7.98 -3.49
CA VAL A 87 12.44 -6.85 -3.33
C VAL A 87 12.95 -6.84 -1.90
N LYS A 88 14.27 -6.74 -1.73
CA LYS A 88 14.89 -6.64 -0.39
C LYS A 88 14.32 -5.44 0.34
N ALA A 89 13.93 -5.63 1.60
CA ALA A 89 13.33 -4.56 2.40
C ALA A 89 14.29 -3.37 2.52
N GLU A 90 15.56 -3.63 2.81
CA GLU A 90 16.62 -2.61 2.90
C GLU A 90 16.71 -1.70 1.66
N VAL A 91 16.55 -2.26 0.45
CA VAL A 91 16.64 -1.50 -0.80
C VAL A 91 15.46 -0.56 -0.99
N VAL A 92 14.24 -1.03 -0.76
CA VAL A 92 13.04 -0.19 -0.96
C VAL A 92 12.85 0.79 0.19
N GLU A 93 13.14 0.37 1.43
CA GLU A 93 12.97 1.20 2.62
C GLU A 93 13.98 2.35 2.64
N SER A 94 15.25 2.12 2.26
CA SER A 94 16.25 3.19 2.15
C SER A 94 15.82 4.27 1.15
N VAL A 95 15.38 3.88 -0.04
CA VAL A 95 14.92 4.82 -1.07
C VAL A 95 13.72 5.64 -0.59
N VAL A 96 12.74 4.99 0.05
CA VAL A 96 11.58 5.70 0.61
C VAL A 96 12.00 6.65 1.72
N TRP A 97 12.90 6.22 2.61
CA TRP A 97 13.38 7.04 3.71
C TRP A 97 14.14 8.28 3.22
N ASP A 98 15.04 8.11 2.26
CA ASP A 98 15.79 9.22 1.65
C ASP A 98 14.84 10.21 0.99
N THR A 99 13.81 9.71 0.31
CA THR A 99 12.77 10.56 -0.30
C THR A 99 12.04 11.37 0.77
N ILE A 100 11.59 10.74 1.86
CA ILE A 100 10.93 11.43 2.98
C ILE A 100 11.85 12.49 3.58
N CYS A 101 13.13 12.18 3.76
CA CYS A 101 14.13 13.10 4.28
C CYS A 101 14.35 14.30 3.34
N GLN A 102 14.35 14.10 2.02
CA GLN A 102 14.41 15.19 1.04
C GLN A 102 13.15 16.06 1.09
N LEU A 103 11.96 15.44 1.16
CA LEU A 103 10.68 16.15 1.27
C LEU A 103 10.60 17.04 2.51
N ILE A 104 11.06 16.54 3.66
CA ILE A 104 11.01 17.30 4.92
C ILE A 104 12.02 18.47 4.92
N ARG A 105 13.13 18.34 4.20
CA ARG A 105 14.16 19.39 4.11
C ARG A 105 13.72 20.58 3.26
N ASP A 106 12.74 20.42 2.39
CA ASP A 106 12.18 21.48 1.55
C ASP A 106 10.67 21.66 1.85
N PRO A 107 10.32 22.51 2.84
CA PRO A 107 8.93 22.72 3.23
C PRO A 107 8.08 23.34 2.10
N ASP A 108 8.69 24.09 1.18
CA ASP A 108 7.98 24.66 0.03
C ASP A 108 7.62 23.55 -0.98
N PHE A 109 8.50 22.57 -1.17
CA PHE A 109 8.20 21.37 -1.97
C PHE A 109 7.07 20.54 -1.36
N LEU A 110 7.07 20.36 -0.03
CA LEU A 110 6.01 19.64 0.69
C LEU A 110 4.63 20.32 0.48
N ILE A 111 4.57 21.64 0.61
CA ILE A 111 3.35 22.43 0.40
C ILE A 111 2.88 22.29 -1.06
N GLN A 112 3.79 22.39 -2.04
CA GLN A 112 3.44 22.20 -3.44
C GLN A 112 2.90 20.80 -3.75
N GLU A 113 3.50 19.74 -3.23
CA GLU A 113 3.02 18.38 -3.49
C GLU A 113 1.71 18.08 -2.76
N LEU A 114 1.49 18.64 -1.57
CA LEU A 114 0.18 18.64 -0.89
C LEU A 114 -0.89 19.35 -1.73
N HIS A 115 -0.58 20.51 -2.32
CA HIS A 115 -1.51 21.20 -3.22
C HIS A 115 -1.84 20.37 -4.46
N LYS A 116 -0.87 19.65 -5.04
CA LYS A 116 -1.11 18.74 -6.17
C LYS A 116 -1.99 17.55 -5.77
N CYS A 117 -1.69 16.89 -4.65
CA CYS A 117 -2.52 15.79 -4.13
C CYS A 117 -3.96 16.22 -3.81
N ASN A 118 -4.14 17.42 -3.25
CA ASN A 118 -5.48 17.96 -2.95
C ASN A 118 -6.26 18.37 -4.20
N ALA A 119 -5.60 18.84 -5.27
CA ALA A 119 -6.23 19.12 -6.56
C ALA A 119 -6.60 17.83 -7.33
N ASP A 120 -5.76 16.79 -7.24
CA ASP A 120 -5.96 15.49 -7.89
C ASP A 120 -7.08 14.63 -7.24
N ASN A 121 -7.64 15.03 -6.09
CA ASN A 121 -8.83 14.40 -5.48
C ASN A 121 -10.12 14.53 -6.32
N SER A 122 -10.09 15.28 -7.43
CA SER A 122 -11.16 15.33 -8.42
C SER A 122 -10.94 14.41 -9.63
N GLN A 123 -9.74 13.81 -9.79
CA GLN A 123 -9.47 12.88 -10.88
C GLN A 123 -8.30 11.94 -10.55
N THR A 124 -8.62 10.72 -10.12
CA THR A 124 -7.70 9.58 -9.90
C THR A 124 -6.60 9.50 -10.97
N ASN A 125 -5.43 10.09 -10.72
CA ASN A 125 -4.28 9.99 -11.62
C ASN A 125 -3.03 9.50 -10.87
N ARG A 126 -2.66 8.25 -11.17
CA ARG A 126 -1.55 7.48 -10.63
C ARG A 126 -0.22 8.10 -11.07
N LYS A 127 0.53 8.71 -10.16
CA LYS A 127 1.97 8.96 -10.39
C LYS A 127 2.75 7.67 -10.13
N SER A 128 3.40 7.14 -11.17
CA SER A 128 4.34 6.03 -11.08
C SER A 128 5.70 6.53 -10.63
N TRP A 129 6.17 6.03 -9.50
CA TRP A 129 7.52 6.27 -9.04
C TRP A 129 8.39 5.08 -9.46
N ASN A 130 9.41 5.36 -10.27
CA ASN A 130 10.34 4.37 -10.80
C ASN A 130 11.32 3.92 -9.71
N ALA A 131 10.91 2.95 -8.90
CA ALA A 131 11.80 1.92 -8.41
C ALA A 131 11.24 0.60 -8.94
N ASN A 132 11.94 0.03 -9.93
CA ASN A 132 11.55 -1.15 -10.70
C ASN A 132 10.63 -2.10 -9.92
N TYR A 133 9.34 -2.02 -10.23
CA TYR A 133 8.24 -2.92 -9.84
C TYR A 133 7.31 -2.55 -8.67
N ILE A 134 7.51 -1.44 -7.94
CA ILE A 134 6.73 -1.13 -6.72
C ILE A 134 6.06 0.25 -6.78
N PHE A 135 4.79 0.33 -6.35
CA PHE A 135 4.04 1.58 -6.14
C PHE A 135 3.70 1.74 -4.65
N VAL A 136 3.86 2.95 -4.12
CA VAL A 136 3.44 3.31 -2.75
C VAL A 136 2.16 4.12 -2.83
N ARG A 137 1.13 3.76 -2.06
CA ARG A 137 -0.11 4.55 -1.99
C ARG A 137 0.11 5.79 -1.09
N PRO A 138 -0.27 7.00 -1.51
CA PRO A 138 -0.41 8.11 -0.56
C PRO A 138 -1.61 7.82 0.36
N GLY A 139 -1.41 8.08 1.65
CA GLY A 139 -2.43 7.89 2.71
C GLY A 139 -3.46 9.01 2.76
#